data_AF-A0A2D9XYI3-F1
#
_entry.id   AF-A0A2D9XYI3-F1
#
_cell.length_a   1.000
_cell.length_b   1.000
_cell.length_c   1.000
_cell.angle_alpha   90.00
_cell.angle_beta   90.00
_cell.angle_gamma   90.00
#
_symmetry.space_group_name_H-M   'P 1'
#
loop_
_entity.id
_entity.type
_entity.pdbx_description
1 polymer ?
#
loop_
_entity_poly.entity_id
_entity_poly.type
_entity_poly.pdbx_seq_one_letter_code
_entity_poly.pdbx_strand_id
1 'polypeptide(L)'
;MNELISIICIFISLLLLTLGVISSGPETSHTNDTYLTKCFSIRYKDIRENPGIVNNIHAFADYASSNKSLNKFKKRFLEISNSPESVDNSLTYGKYAGSDKSLKEFKKRFIEISSNPGVVNNIIAYGDYAGSNNNLKIFKQKYREILNDPENVDNIKAYGNYAASHISLLAFKRRYKEITKNPQNVNNIIAYGNYAGSNKCL
;
A
#
# COMPACT_ATOMS: atom_id res chain seq x y z
N MET A 1 -36.20 39.13 -36.42
CA MET A 1 -34.82 38.62 -36.27
C MET A 1 -34.37 38.55 -34.80
N ASN A 2 -34.81 39.48 -33.94
CA ASN A 2 -34.46 39.47 -32.51
C ASN A 2 -35.22 38.43 -31.65
N GLU A 3 -36.44 38.03 -32.03
CA GLU A 3 -37.19 37.03 -31.26
C GLU A 3 -36.68 35.59 -31.44
N LEU A 4 -36.13 35.27 -32.62
CA LEU A 4 -35.58 33.94 -32.90
C LEU A 4 -34.29 33.67 -32.10
N ILE A 5 -33.49 34.71 -31.86
CA ILE A 5 -32.24 34.62 -31.08
C ILE A 5 -32.56 34.40 -29.60
N SER A 6 -33.63 35.02 -29.08
CA SER A 6 -34.03 34.88 -27.67
C SER A 6 -34.52 33.46 -27.35
N ILE A 7 -35.29 32.84 -28.25
CA ILE A 7 -35.77 31.45 -28.08
C ILE A 7 -34.61 30.44 -28.14
N ILE A 8 -33.63 30.65 -29.02
CA ILE A 8 -32.44 29.78 -29.12
C ILE A 8 -31.58 29.88 -27.85
N CYS A 9 -31.42 31.07 -27.27
CA CYS A 9 -30.71 31.23 -26.00
C CYS A 9 -31.40 30.52 -24.83
N ILE A 10 -32.74 30.58 -24.75
CA ILE A 10 -33.51 29.90 -23.69
C ILE A 10 -33.40 28.38 -23.81
N PHE A 11 -33.42 27.83 -25.04
CA PHE A 11 -33.27 26.39 -25.24
C PHE A 11 -31.85 25.87 -24.94
N ILE A 12 -30.80 26.64 -25.23
CA ILE A 12 -29.42 26.27 -24.89
C ILE A 12 -29.21 26.33 -23.36
N SER A 13 -29.81 27.30 -22.67
CA SER A 13 -29.79 27.36 -21.21
C SER A 13 -30.56 26.21 -20.55
N LEU A 14 -31.68 25.76 -21.14
CA LEU A 14 -32.45 24.62 -20.62
C LEU A 14 -31.75 23.27 -20.86
N LEU A 15 -31.03 23.11 -21.98
CA LEU A 15 -30.28 21.90 -22.30
C LEU A 15 -29.02 21.75 -21.42
N LEU A 16 -28.40 22.87 -21.03
CA LEU A 16 -27.26 22.90 -20.09
C LEU A 16 -27.67 22.65 -18.63
N LEU A 17 -28.95 22.87 -18.28
CA LEU A 17 -29.50 22.52 -16.95
C LEU A 17 -29.81 21.03 -16.81
N THR A 18 -29.99 20.27 -17.90
CA THR A 18 -30.20 18.81 -17.86
C THR A 18 -28.93 17.97 -17.96
N LEU A 19 -27.78 18.61 -18.26
CA LEU A 19 -26.44 17.98 -18.22
C LEU A 19 -25.63 18.42 -16.99
N GLY A 20 -26.29 19.09 -16.06
CA GLY A 20 -25.74 19.50 -14.78
C GLY A 20 -25.59 18.32 -13.83
N VAL A 21 -24.35 17.85 -13.72
CA VAL A 21 -23.74 17.47 -12.45
C VAL A 21 -24.31 16.18 -11.83
N ILE A 22 -23.79 15.03 -12.29
CA ILE A 22 -23.52 13.95 -11.32
C ILE A 22 -22.47 14.53 -10.38
N SER A 23 -22.96 15.16 -9.31
CA SER A 23 -22.20 15.47 -8.13
C SER A 23 -21.83 14.11 -7.56
N SER A 24 -20.65 13.61 -7.93
CA SER A 24 -19.92 12.70 -7.06
C SER A 24 -19.78 13.48 -5.75
N GLY A 25 -20.63 13.12 -4.78
CA GLY A 25 -20.77 13.82 -3.52
C GLY A 25 -19.42 14.02 -2.83
N PRO A 26 -19.36 14.95 -1.87
CA PRO A 26 -18.12 15.27 -1.18
C PRO A 26 -17.56 13.99 -0.58
N GLU A 27 -16.31 13.72 -0.95
CA GLU A 27 -15.42 12.75 -0.37
C GLU A 27 -15.72 12.52 1.13
N THR A 28 -16.17 11.33 1.47
CA THR A 28 -16.07 10.78 2.83
C THR A 28 -14.61 10.46 3.21
N SER A 29 -13.63 11.16 2.60
CA SER A 29 -12.20 10.84 2.64
C SER A 29 -11.54 11.19 3.96
N HIS A 30 -11.96 12.26 4.66
CA HIS A 30 -11.19 12.74 5.81
C HIS A 30 -11.28 11.87 7.06
N THR A 31 -12.43 11.22 7.31
CA THR A 31 -12.60 10.36 8.49
C THR A 31 -11.85 9.03 8.36
N ASN A 32 -11.82 8.47 7.14
CA ASN A 32 -11.14 7.21 6.85
C ASN A 32 -9.61 7.33 6.91
N ASP A 33 -9.03 8.44 6.42
CA ASP A 33 -7.57 8.62 6.44
C ASP A 33 -7.06 8.95 7.86
N THR A 34 -7.84 9.71 8.65
CA THR A 34 -7.52 9.97 10.07
C THR A 34 -7.53 8.67 10.89
N TYR A 35 -8.54 7.81 10.67
CA TYR A 35 -8.62 6.51 11.33
C TYR A 35 -7.46 5.58 10.91
N LEU A 36 -7.14 5.52 9.61
CA LEU A 36 -6.03 4.73 9.09
C LEU A 36 -4.69 5.17 9.70
N THR A 37 -4.42 6.48 9.71
CA THR A 37 -3.22 7.07 10.33
C THR A 37 -3.12 6.69 11.80
N LYS A 38 -4.18 6.93 12.58
CA LYS A 38 -4.20 6.64 14.01
C LYS A 38 -3.93 5.16 14.27
N CYS A 39 -4.59 4.29 13.53
CA CYS A 39 -4.48 2.87 13.79
C CYS A 39 -3.15 2.26 13.32
N PHE A 40 -2.62 2.67 12.15
CA PHE A 40 -1.27 2.30 11.74
C PHE A 40 -0.24 2.72 12.80
N SER A 41 -0.36 3.94 13.32
CA SER A 41 0.51 4.49 14.35
C SER A 41 0.45 3.69 15.65
N ILE A 42 -0.76 3.33 16.11
CA ILE A 42 -0.96 2.51 17.31
C ILE A 42 -0.28 1.15 17.13
N ARG A 43 -0.51 0.48 16.01
CA ARG A 43 0.08 -0.85 15.75
C ARG A 43 1.60 -0.78 15.58
N TYR A 44 2.11 0.25 14.93
CA TYR A 44 3.55 0.48 14.79
C TYR A 44 4.21 0.71 16.16
N LYS A 45 3.56 1.49 17.04
CA LYS A 45 3.99 1.69 18.43
C LYS A 45 3.93 0.40 19.24
N ASP A 46 2.84 -0.36 19.13
CA ASP A 46 2.61 -1.63 19.83
C ASP A 46 3.75 -2.64 19.59
N ILE A 47 4.12 -2.90 18.34
CA ILE A 47 5.22 -3.81 18.04
C ILE A 47 6.60 -3.24 18.39
N ARG A 48 6.79 -1.91 18.30
CA ARG A 48 8.04 -1.26 18.69
C ARG A 48 8.29 -1.34 20.20
N GLU A 49 7.24 -1.22 21.01
CA GLU A 49 7.31 -1.31 22.47
C GLU A 49 7.32 -2.76 22.95
N ASN A 50 6.75 -3.68 22.15
CA ASN A 50 6.73 -5.10 22.44
C ASN A 50 7.38 -5.92 21.31
N PRO A 51 8.66 -5.72 20.96
CA PRO A 51 9.27 -6.35 19.77
C PRO A 51 9.40 -7.87 19.93
N GLY A 52 9.78 -8.33 21.13
CA GLY A 52 10.08 -9.74 21.38
C GLY A 52 11.09 -10.27 20.37
N ILE A 53 10.74 -11.32 19.64
CA ILE A 53 11.56 -11.92 18.58
C ILE A 53 11.65 -11.09 17.29
N VAL A 54 10.77 -10.09 17.12
CA VAL A 54 10.77 -9.23 15.94
C VAL A 54 11.68 -8.04 16.27
N ASN A 55 12.95 -8.13 15.91
CA ASN A 55 13.93 -7.03 16.10
C ASN A 55 14.25 -6.31 14.77
N ASN A 56 13.36 -6.42 13.79
CA ASN A 56 13.52 -5.84 12.46
C ASN A 56 12.50 -4.71 12.23
N ILE A 57 13.01 -3.50 11.97
CA ILE A 57 12.21 -2.30 11.72
C ILE A 57 11.29 -2.42 10.49
N HIS A 58 11.67 -3.22 9.50
CA HIS A 58 10.81 -3.53 8.35
C HIS A 58 9.58 -4.31 8.78
N ALA A 59 9.75 -5.27 9.69
CA ALA A 59 8.66 -6.09 10.19
C ALA A 59 7.69 -5.29 11.08
N PHE A 60 8.12 -4.18 11.68
CA PHE A 60 7.22 -3.28 12.42
C PHE A 60 6.22 -2.62 11.48
N ALA A 61 6.71 -2.12 10.35
CA ALA A 61 5.86 -1.55 9.30
C ALA A 61 4.93 -2.59 8.69
N ASP A 62 5.43 -3.80 8.46
CA ASP A 62 4.63 -4.92 7.93
C ASP A 62 3.50 -5.31 8.90
N TYR A 63 3.80 -5.42 10.19
CA TYR A 63 2.78 -5.64 11.23
C TYR A 63 1.73 -4.53 11.23
N ALA A 64 2.17 -3.27 11.25
CA ALA A 64 1.29 -2.11 11.30
C ALA A 64 0.35 -2.04 10.09
N SER A 65 0.82 -2.43 8.90
CA SER A 65 0.01 -2.51 7.67
C SER A 65 -0.87 -3.78 7.56
N SER A 66 -0.65 -4.78 8.42
CA SER A 66 -1.34 -6.08 8.35
C SER A 66 -2.62 -6.11 9.20
N ASN A 67 -3.46 -7.11 8.92
CA ASN A 67 -4.65 -7.43 9.72
C ASN A 67 -4.39 -8.46 10.85
N LYS A 68 -3.12 -8.80 11.13
CA LYS A 68 -2.77 -9.83 12.12
C LYS A 68 -2.78 -9.26 13.53
N SER A 69 -3.20 -10.06 14.51
CA SER A 69 -2.88 -9.76 15.91
C SER A 69 -1.36 -9.86 16.13
N LEU A 70 -0.81 -9.13 17.10
CA LEU A 70 0.63 -9.15 17.41
C LEU A 70 1.13 -10.58 17.64
N ASN A 71 0.38 -11.38 18.39
CA ASN A 71 0.73 -12.77 18.67
C ASN A 71 0.78 -13.63 17.39
N LYS A 72 -0.22 -13.49 16.49
CA LYS A 72 -0.24 -14.23 15.23
C LYS A 72 0.90 -13.79 14.31
N PHE A 73 1.17 -12.49 14.24
CA PHE A 73 2.29 -11.95 13.49
C PHE A 73 3.63 -12.51 13.99
N LYS A 74 3.89 -12.45 15.30
CA LYS A 74 5.11 -13.01 15.92
C LYS A 74 5.27 -14.50 15.64
N LYS A 75 4.22 -15.31 15.81
CA LYS A 75 4.26 -16.75 15.51
C LYS A 75 4.68 -17.02 14.06
N ARG A 76 4.11 -16.29 13.11
CA ARG A 76 4.45 -16.43 11.68
C ARG A 76 5.85 -15.89 11.36
N PHE A 77 6.28 -14.83 12.04
CA PHE A 77 7.65 -14.33 11.91
C PHE A 77 8.67 -15.38 12.35
N LEU A 78 8.41 -16.07 13.47
CA LEU A 78 9.24 -17.20 13.94
C LEU A 78 9.23 -18.38 12.97
N GLU A 79 8.05 -18.70 12.42
CA GLU A 79 7.87 -19.79 11.47
C GLU A 79 8.77 -19.64 10.24
N ILE A 80 8.83 -18.43 9.64
CA ILE A 80 9.72 -18.18 8.50
C ILE A 80 11.19 -18.06 8.92
N SER A 81 11.49 -17.46 10.08
CA SER A 81 12.88 -17.32 10.54
C SER A 81 13.55 -18.65 10.84
N ASN A 82 12.78 -19.64 11.27
CA ASN A 82 13.28 -20.99 11.57
C ASN A 82 13.22 -21.93 10.36
N SER A 83 12.82 -21.42 9.19
CA SER A 83 12.67 -22.26 8.01
C SER A 83 13.99 -22.35 7.23
N PRO A 84 14.60 -23.54 7.10
CA PRO A 84 15.93 -23.70 6.49
C PRO A 84 15.95 -23.49 4.97
N GLU A 85 14.79 -23.40 4.32
CA GLU A 85 14.69 -23.39 2.86
C GLU A 85 14.18 -22.04 2.32
N SER A 86 14.99 -21.36 1.51
CA SER A 86 14.62 -20.53 0.34
C SER A 86 14.25 -19.06 0.47
N VAL A 87 14.21 -18.45 1.66
CA VAL A 87 14.14 -16.99 1.78
C VAL A 87 15.21 -16.51 2.74
N ASP A 88 16.47 -16.48 2.28
CA ASP A 88 17.59 -15.97 3.08
C ASP A 88 17.61 -14.43 3.04
N ASN A 89 16.48 -13.83 3.43
CA ASN A 89 16.37 -12.40 3.57
C ASN A 89 15.39 -12.04 4.67
N SER A 90 15.94 -11.78 5.86
CA SER A 90 15.21 -11.36 7.05
C SER A 90 14.39 -10.08 6.87
N LEU A 91 14.68 -9.26 5.85
CA LEU A 91 13.89 -8.07 5.50
C LEU A 91 12.50 -8.41 4.94
N THR A 92 12.25 -9.67 4.57
CA THR A 92 10.99 -10.11 3.96
C THR A 92 10.13 -10.97 4.90
N TYR A 93 10.66 -11.31 6.08
CA TYR A 93 9.94 -12.11 7.08
C TYR A 93 8.68 -11.41 7.57
N GLY A 94 8.73 -10.08 7.72
CA GLY A 94 7.56 -9.28 8.05
C GLY A 94 6.46 -9.38 6.99
N LYS A 95 6.82 -9.37 5.70
CA LYS A 95 5.88 -9.55 4.57
C LYS A 95 5.15 -10.88 4.65
N TYR A 96 5.86 -11.97 4.96
CA TYR A 96 5.22 -13.26 5.22
C TYR A 96 4.30 -13.21 6.43
N ALA A 97 4.83 -12.72 7.56
CA ALA A 97 4.12 -12.70 8.84
C ALA A 97 2.81 -11.90 8.76
N GLY A 98 2.80 -10.79 8.03
CA GLY A 98 1.64 -9.94 7.80
C GLY A 98 0.67 -10.46 6.73
N SER A 99 1.10 -11.36 5.84
CA SER A 99 0.27 -11.89 4.76
C SER A 99 -0.69 -13.01 5.18
N ASP A 100 -1.65 -13.32 4.30
CA ASP A 100 -2.53 -14.49 4.40
C ASP A 100 -1.96 -15.75 3.73
N LYS A 101 -0.76 -15.66 3.16
CA LYS A 101 -0.13 -16.74 2.40
C LYS A 101 0.36 -17.85 3.32
N SER A 102 0.22 -19.11 2.89
CA SER A 102 0.96 -20.20 3.55
C SER A 102 2.47 -20.03 3.33
N LEU A 103 3.32 -20.58 4.21
CA LEU A 103 4.77 -20.49 4.04
C LEU A 103 5.22 -21.05 2.68
N LYS A 104 4.64 -22.18 2.27
CA LYS A 104 4.90 -22.81 0.97
C LYS A 104 4.54 -21.90 -0.20
N GLU A 105 3.37 -21.25 -0.15
CA GLU A 105 2.93 -20.34 -1.21
C GLU A 105 3.80 -19.08 -1.27
N PHE A 106 4.11 -18.48 -0.11
CA PHE A 106 4.98 -17.31 -0.03
C PHE A 106 6.35 -17.59 -0.65
N LYS A 107 6.98 -18.72 -0.29
CA LYS A 107 8.27 -19.16 -0.88
C LYS A 107 8.18 -19.36 -2.39
N LYS A 108 7.14 -20.05 -2.86
CA LYS A 108 6.91 -20.27 -4.30
C LYS A 108 6.84 -18.93 -5.05
N ARG A 109 6.10 -17.96 -4.52
CA ARG A 109 5.95 -16.62 -5.12
C ARG A 109 7.24 -15.81 -5.04
N PHE A 110 8.00 -15.95 -3.95
CA PHE A 110 9.32 -15.33 -3.82
C PHE A 110 10.30 -15.84 -4.91
N ILE A 111 10.32 -17.15 -5.14
CA ILE A 111 11.13 -17.78 -6.20
C ILE A 111 10.64 -17.36 -7.59
N GLU A 112 9.33 -17.26 -7.78
CA GLU A 112 8.73 -16.85 -9.06
C GLU A 112 9.20 -15.45 -9.50
N ILE A 113 9.21 -14.47 -8.59
CA ILE A 113 9.69 -13.12 -8.91
C ILE A 113 11.22 -13.04 -8.97
N SER A 114 11.95 -13.80 -8.15
CA SER A 114 13.42 -13.80 -8.20
C SER A 114 13.95 -14.41 -9.51
N SER A 115 13.25 -15.41 -10.05
CA SER A 115 13.59 -16.05 -11.34
C SER A 115 13.19 -15.20 -12.55
N ASN A 116 12.27 -14.25 -12.36
CA ASN A 116 11.83 -13.34 -13.41
C ASN A 116 11.68 -11.92 -12.83
N PRO A 117 12.78 -11.22 -12.52
CA PRO A 117 12.72 -9.92 -11.85
C PRO A 117 12.18 -8.83 -12.78
N GLY A 118 12.60 -8.82 -14.04
CA GLY A 118 12.22 -7.79 -15.02
C GLY A 118 12.58 -6.39 -14.50
N VAL A 119 11.58 -5.52 -14.34
CA VAL A 119 11.75 -4.15 -13.83
C VAL A 119 11.89 -4.07 -12.31
N VAL A 120 11.64 -5.16 -11.58
CA VAL A 120 11.70 -5.18 -10.12
C VAL A 120 13.13 -5.47 -9.72
N ASN A 121 13.84 -4.45 -9.24
CA ASN A 121 15.28 -4.50 -8.94
C ASN A 121 15.59 -4.47 -7.43
N ASN A 122 14.59 -4.73 -6.58
CA ASN A 122 14.71 -4.65 -5.14
C ASN A 122 14.14 -5.91 -4.47
N ILE A 123 14.97 -6.61 -3.69
CA ILE A 123 14.59 -7.84 -2.98
C ILE A 123 13.45 -7.65 -1.97
N ILE A 124 13.29 -6.45 -1.40
CA ILE A 124 12.16 -6.13 -0.52
C ILE A 124 10.85 -6.22 -1.31
N ALA A 125 10.85 -5.76 -2.57
CA ALA A 125 9.70 -5.84 -3.45
C ALA A 125 9.37 -7.30 -3.84
N TYR A 126 10.31 -8.23 -3.73
CA TYR A 126 10.02 -9.65 -3.90
C TYR A 126 9.19 -10.17 -2.72
N GLY A 127 9.50 -9.72 -1.50
CA GLY A 127 8.68 -9.98 -0.32
C GLY A 127 7.29 -9.36 -0.42
N ASP A 128 7.20 -8.12 -0.93
CA ASP A 128 5.91 -7.45 -1.22
C ASP A 128 5.06 -8.28 -2.19
N TYR A 129 5.65 -8.73 -3.30
CA TYR A 129 4.96 -9.60 -4.25
C TYR A 129 4.51 -10.91 -3.59
N ALA A 130 5.43 -11.59 -2.91
CA ALA A 130 5.19 -12.88 -2.29
C ALA A 130 4.06 -12.85 -1.27
N GLY A 131 3.96 -11.77 -0.47
CA GLY A 131 2.90 -11.55 0.51
C GLY A 131 1.60 -10.98 -0.06
N SER A 132 1.60 -10.43 -1.28
CA SER A 132 0.42 -9.80 -1.89
C SER A 132 -0.56 -10.79 -2.51
N ASN A 133 -1.78 -10.29 -2.80
CA ASN A 133 -2.80 -11.00 -3.56
C ASN A 133 -2.71 -10.76 -5.08
N ASN A 134 -1.84 -9.86 -5.54
CA ASN A 134 -1.67 -9.58 -6.96
C ASN A 134 -0.87 -10.71 -7.63
N ASN A 135 -1.24 -11.10 -8.86
CA ASN A 135 -0.38 -11.99 -9.65
C ASN A 135 0.86 -11.24 -10.18
N LEU A 136 1.88 -11.97 -10.66
CA LEU A 136 3.15 -11.36 -11.07
C LEU A 136 2.99 -10.29 -12.15
N LYS A 137 2.06 -10.50 -13.09
CA LYS A 137 1.78 -9.54 -14.18
C LYS A 137 1.26 -8.21 -13.63
N ILE A 138 0.25 -8.26 -12.76
CA ILE A 138 -0.34 -7.06 -12.13
C ILE A 138 0.70 -6.37 -11.24
N PHE A 139 1.43 -7.13 -10.42
CA PHE A 139 2.46 -6.58 -9.56
C PHE A 139 3.51 -5.80 -10.36
N LYS A 140 4.06 -6.40 -11.43
CA LYS A 140 5.03 -5.74 -12.32
C LYS A 140 4.45 -4.53 -13.03
N GLN A 141 3.18 -4.57 -13.45
CA GLN A 141 2.53 -3.42 -14.07
C GLN A 141 2.48 -2.24 -13.11
N LYS A 142 2.01 -2.43 -11.89
CA LYS A 142 1.98 -1.38 -10.86
C LYS A 142 3.37 -0.92 -10.44
N TYR A 143 4.34 -1.83 -10.38
CA TYR A 143 5.73 -1.47 -10.09
C TYR A 143 6.30 -0.54 -11.18
N ARG A 144 6.03 -0.81 -12.47
CA ARG A 144 6.42 0.09 -13.57
C ARG A 144 5.68 1.43 -13.51
N GLU A 145 4.40 1.40 -13.15
CA GLU A 145 3.57 2.60 -13.06
C GLU A 145 4.17 3.63 -12.09
N ILE A 146 4.54 3.22 -10.88
CA ILE A 146 5.18 4.12 -9.91
C ILE A 146 6.64 4.42 -10.24
N LEU A 147 7.38 3.47 -10.82
CA LEU A 147 8.77 3.68 -11.25
C LEU A 147 8.89 4.77 -12.32
N ASN A 148 7.89 4.87 -13.20
CA ASN A 148 7.86 5.81 -14.32
C ASN A 148 7.02 7.07 -14.02
N ASP A 149 6.52 7.23 -12.79
CA ASP A 149 5.75 8.41 -12.41
C ASP A 149 6.69 9.64 -12.28
N PRO A 150 6.43 10.75 -12.99
CA PRO A 150 7.31 11.92 -12.98
C PRO A 150 7.31 12.65 -11.63
N GLU A 151 6.25 12.47 -10.83
CA GLU A 151 6.10 13.01 -9.48
C GLU A 151 6.44 11.93 -8.44
N ASN A 152 7.67 11.42 -8.58
CA ASN A 152 8.12 10.21 -7.92
C ASN A 152 7.97 10.25 -6.40
N VAL A 153 7.79 9.06 -5.80
CA VAL A 153 7.95 8.87 -4.36
C VAL A 153 9.44 8.64 -4.09
N ASP A 154 10.06 9.48 -3.26
CA ASP A 154 11.50 9.48 -2.93
C ASP A 154 11.95 8.27 -2.06
N ASN A 155 11.40 7.08 -2.34
CA ASN A 155 11.78 5.84 -1.70
C ASN A 155 11.40 4.64 -2.60
N ILE A 156 12.39 4.02 -3.23
CA ILE A 156 12.21 2.82 -4.06
C ILE A 156 11.58 1.63 -3.31
N LYS A 157 11.69 1.58 -1.98
CA LYS A 157 11.01 0.56 -1.16
C LYS A 157 9.49 0.76 -1.13
N ALA A 158 9.00 1.98 -1.37
CA ALA A 158 7.57 2.26 -1.47
C ALA A 158 6.94 1.65 -2.74
N TYR A 159 7.73 1.38 -3.78
CA TYR A 159 7.20 0.87 -5.04
C TYR A 159 6.63 -0.54 -4.90
N GLY A 160 7.32 -1.40 -4.16
CA GLY A 160 6.84 -2.75 -3.84
C GLY A 160 5.54 -2.70 -3.03
N ASN A 161 5.46 -1.82 -2.03
CA ASN A 161 4.24 -1.61 -1.24
C ASN A 161 3.05 -1.14 -2.11
N TYR A 162 3.28 -0.19 -3.03
CA TYR A 162 2.26 0.23 -3.99
C TYR A 162 1.83 -0.94 -4.89
N ALA A 163 2.79 -1.66 -5.46
CA ALA A 163 2.56 -2.78 -6.36
C ALA A 163 1.84 -3.97 -5.70
N ALA A 164 2.04 -4.16 -4.39
CA ALA A 164 1.32 -5.15 -3.59
C ALA A 164 -0.10 -4.71 -3.19
N SER A 165 -0.37 -3.41 -3.16
CA SER A 165 -1.66 -2.86 -2.70
C SER A 165 -2.78 -2.96 -3.74
N HIS A 166 -4.01 -2.74 -3.29
CA HIS A 166 -5.20 -2.56 -4.15
C HIS A 166 -5.53 -1.08 -4.41
N ILE A 167 -4.70 -0.17 -3.92
CA ILE A 167 -4.93 1.27 -3.97
C ILE A 167 -4.43 1.83 -5.31
N SER A 168 -5.06 2.89 -5.81
CA SER A 168 -4.61 3.63 -7.01
C SER A 168 -3.33 4.43 -6.73
N LEU A 169 -2.53 4.71 -7.76
CA LEU A 169 -1.29 5.48 -7.60
C LEU A 169 -1.53 6.85 -6.95
N LEU A 170 -2.59 7.54 -7.36
CA LEU A 170 -2.96 8.84 -6.80
C LEU A 170 -3.24 8.76 -5.28
N ALA A 171 -4.04 7.77 -4.86
CA ALA A 171 -4.36 7.60 -3.45
C ALA A 171 -3.14 7.14 -2.63
N PHE A 172 -2.28 6.28 -3.20
CA PHE A 172 -1.02 5.89 -2.58
C PHE A 172 -0.11 7.11 -2.35
N LYS A 173 0.10 7.95 -3.38
CA LYS A 173 0.91 9.17 -3.27
C LYS A 173 0.35 10.17 -2.27
N ARG A 174 -0.97 10.34 -2.24
CA ARG A 174 -1.66 11.20 -1.26
C ARG A 174 -1.36 10.76 0.17
N ARG A 175 -1.54 9.46 0.47
CA ARG A 175 -1.24 8.88 1.78
C ARG A 175 0.26 8.93 2.11
N TYR A 176 1.13 8.68 1.14
CA TYR A 176 2.56 8.78 1.34
C TYR A 176 2.96 10.21 1.76
N LYS A 177 2.43 11.23 1.07
CA LYS A 177 2.65 12.65 1.43
C LYS A 177 2.06 12.98 2.80
N GLU A 178 0.89 12.46 3.15
CA GLU A 178 0.26 12.66 4.46
C GLU A 178 1.17 12.20 5.61
N ILE A 179 1.65 10.95 5.57
CA ILE A 179 2.47 10.40 6.67
C ILE A 179 3.83 11.10 6.77
N THR A 180 4.40 11.57 5.66
CA THR A 180 5.65 12.34 5.68
C THR A 180 5.52 13.71 6.38
N LYS A 181 4.32 14.30 6.40
CA LYS A 181 4.05 15.58 7.07
C LYS A 181 3.82 15.43 8.58
N ASN A 182 3.54 14.22 9.06
CA ASN A 182 3.31 13.94 10.47
C ASN A 182 4.17 12.78 11.00
N PRO A 183 5.50 12.91 10.99
CA PRO A 183 6.43 11.83 11.33
C PRO A 183 6.44 11.48 12.83
N GLN A 184 5.84 12.33 13.69
CA GLN A 184 5.79 12.16 15.15
C GLN A 184 5.24 10.78 15.57
N ASN A 185 4.40 10.17 14.74
CA ASN A 185 3.79 8.88 15.02
C ASN A 185 4.57 7.68 14.45
N VAL A 186 5.31 7.88 13.36
CA VAL A 186 6.05 6.85 12.63
C VAL A 186 7.32 7.50 12.07
N ASN A 187 8.33 7.72 12.91
CA ASN A 187 9.58 8.35 12.47
C ASN A 187 10.50 7.36 11.73
N ASN A 188 9.98 6.75 10.66
CA ASN A 188 10.75 5.84 9.83
C ASN A 188 10.24 5.82 8.39
N ILE A 189 11.09 6.28 7.46
CA ILE A 189 10.80 6.35 6.02
C ILE A 189 10.44 4.99 5.39
N ILE A 190 10.91 3.89 5.98
CA ILE A 190 10.58 2.52 5.53
C ILE A 190 9.08 2.25 5.72
N ALA A 191 8.46 2.79 6.77
CA ALA A 191 7.07 2.55 7.11
C ALA A 191 6.08 3.36 6.27
N TYR A 192 6.52 4.43 5.59
CA TYR A 192 5.62 5.29 4.81
C TYR A 192 4.99 4.55 3.63
N GLY A 193 5.76 3.68 2.96
CA GLY A 193 5.23 2.84 1.88
C GLY A 193 4.19 1.85 2.38
N ASN A 194 4.46 1.19 3.51
CA ASN A 194 3.54 0.27 4.17
C ASN A 194 2.23 0.97 4.60
N TYR A 195 2.33 2.17 5.17
CA TYR A 195 1.17 3.00 5.50
C TYR A 195 0.35 3.30 4.23
N ALA A 196 1.00 3.88 3.22
CA ALA A 196 0.35 4.30 1.99
C ALA A 196 -0.32 3.15 1.22
N GLY A 197 0.27 1.95 1.27
CA GLY A 197 -0.24 0.73 0.65
C GLY A 197 -1.23 -0.07 1.50
N SER A 198 -1.48 0.32 2.75
CA SER A 198 -2.32 -0.45 3.68
C SER A 198 -3.82 -0.31 3.35
N ASN A 199 -4.53 -1.44 3.40
CA ASN A 199 -5.93 -1.50 2.96
C ASN A 199 -6.95 -1.28 4.07
N LYS A 200 -6.57 -1.42 5.34
CA LYS A 200 -7.43 -1.22 6.52
C LYS A 200 -6.62 -1.45 7.79
N CYS A 201 -6.99 -0.73 8.84
CA CYS A 201 -6.85 -1.22 10.19
C CYS A 201 -8.16 -1.92 10.58
N LEU A 202 -8.07 -3.08 11.25
CA LEU A 202 -9.23 -3.74 11.88
C LEU A 202 -9.48 -3.13 13.26
#